data_AF-A0A7C9DAF9-F1
#
_entry.id   AF-A0A7C9DAF9-F1
#
_cell.length_a   1.000
_cell.length_b   1.000
_cell.length_c   1.000
_cell.angle_alpha   90.00
_cell.angle_beta   90.00
_cell.angle_gamma   90.00
#
_symmetry.space_group_name_H-M   'P 1'
#
loop_
_entity.id
_entity.type
_entity.pdbx_description
1 polymer ?
#
loop_
_entity_poly.entity_id
_entity_poly.type
_entity_poly.pdbx_seq_one_letter_code
_entity_poly.pdbx_strand_id
1 'polypeptide(L)'
;EIDGFKLWYSGGSRARNGVGILVEKELMDRVVEVRRESDRKMSIKLVLGAVVLNVICVYAPQMGLPEDIKRAFWEELEEVLHSVPRHEGLFVGGDFNGHIGERADGYDRTHGGFGYGERNCG
;
A
#
# COMPACT_ATOMS: atom_id res chain seq x y z
N GLU A 1 1.12 -3.01 22.35
CA GLU A 1 0.69 -4.41 22.30
C GLU A 1 -0.81 -4.39 22.52
N ILE A 2 -1.59 -4.90 21.58
CA ILE A 2 -3.06 -4.95 21.66
C ILE A 2 -3.40 -6.43 21.44
N ASP A 3 -3.96 -7.09 22.45
CA ASP A 3 -4.67 -8.38 22.39
C ASP A 3 -4.20 -9.39 21.33
N GLY A 4 -2.94 -9.85 21.41
CA GLY A 4 -2.46 -10.93 20.55
C GLY A 4 -1.98 -10.50 19.15
N PHE A 5 -1.86 -9.20 18.89
CA PHE A 5 -1.32 -8.68 17.64
C PHE A 5 -0.06 -7.84 17.83
N LYS A 6 0.79 -7.82 16.80
CA LYS A 6 1.95 -6.94 16.68
C LYS A 6 1.76 -5.98 15.52
N LEU A 7 1.91 -4.70 15.82
CA LEU A 7 1.88 -3.63 14.84
C LEU A 7 3.31 -3.24 14.45
N TRP A 8 3.60 -3.30 13.17
CA TRP A 8 4.68 -2.50 12.60
C TRP A 8 4.10 -1.23 12.00
N TYR A 9 4.77 -0.11 12.26
CA TYR A 9 4.36 1.21 11.81
C TYR A 9 5.54 1.93 11.14
N SER A 10 5.22 2.70 10.11
CA SER A 10 6.09 3.68 9.48
C SER A 10 5.30 4.98 9.30
N GLY A 11 5.89 6.11 9.67
CA GLY A 11 5.20 7.40 9.55
C GLY A 11 6.13 8.58 9.80
N GLY A 12 5.68 9.76 9.37
CA GLY A 12 6.48 10.99 9.42
C GLY A 12 6.49 11.64 10.80
N SER A 13 7.35 12.65 10.95
CA SER A 13 7.31 13.50 12.15
C SER A 13 5.97 14.27 12.23
N ARG A 14 5.46 14.48 13.45
CA ARG A 14 4.17 15.16 13.74
C ARG A 14 2.89 14.43 13.28
N ALA A 15 2.91 13.09 13.26
CA ALA A 15 1.73 12.26 12.95
C ALA A 15 1.10 12.55 11.57
N ARG A 16 1.89 13.06 10.63
CA ARG A 16 1.49 13.22 9.24
C ARG A 16 2.04 12.05 8.44
N ASN A 17 1.14 11.44 7.66
CA ASN A 17 1.41 10.25 6.85
C ASN A 17 1.80 9.05 7.73
N GLY A 18 1.14 7.92 7.50
CA GLY A 18 1.43 6.74 8.27
C GLY A 18 0.83 5.50 7.63
N VAL A 19 1.62 4.44 7.63
CA VAL A 19 1.21 3.10 7.23
C VAL A 19 1.52 2.14 8.35
N GLY A 20 0.65 1.15 8.51
CA GLY A 20 0.78 0.13 9.53
C GLY A 20 0.42 -1.24 8.97
N ILE A 21 1.14 -2.26 9.41
CA ILE A 21 0.77 -3.65 9.18
C ILE A 21 0.63 -4.31 10.55
N LEU A 22 -0.59 -4.76 10.83
CA LEU A 22 -0.94 -5.49 12.03
C LEU A 22 -0.89 -6.99 11.72
N VAL A 23 -0.12 -7.75 12.48
CA VAL A 23 0.06 -9.19 12.29
C VAL A 23 -0.28 -9.92 13.58
N GLU A 24 -1.03 -11.00 13.45
CA GLU A 24 -1.36 -11.89 14.56
C GLU A 24 -0.09 -12.54 15.13
N LYS A 25 -0.04 -12.71 16.44
CA LYS A 25 1.17 -13.21 17.14
C LYS A 25 1.61 -14.58 16.66
N GLU A 26 0.69 -15.44 16.22
CA GLU A 26 1.03 -16.77 15.68
C GLU A 26 1.80 -16.70 14.36
N LEU A 27 1.60 -15.63 13.58
CA LEU A 27 2.30 -15.39 12.32
C LEU A 27 3.62 -14.64 12.50
N MET A 28 3.91 -14.15 13.70
CA MET A 28 5.10 -13.35 13.98
C MET A 28 6.41 -14.08 13.68
N ASP A 29 6.48 -15.36 14.05
CA ASP A 29 7.67 -16.19 13.82
C ASP A 29 7.87 -16.51 12.32
N ARG A 30 6.88 -16.20 11.49
CA ARG A 30 6.95 -16.36 10.02
C ARG A 30 7.43 -15.10 9.33
N VAL A 31 7.45 -13.95 9.99
CA VAL A 31 7.92 -12.69 9.40
C VAL A 31 9.44 -12.69 9.37
N VAL A 32 10.00 -12.78 8.17
CA VAL A 32 11.46 -12.83 7.94
C VAL A 32 12.05 -11.47 7.61
N GLU A 33 11.22 -10.52 7.18
CA GLU A 33 11.67 -9.19 6.79
C GLU A 33 10.59 -8.14 7.03
N VAL A 34 11.01 -6.95 7.47
CA VAL A 34 10.16 -5.76 7.63
C VAL A 34 10.92 -4.58 7.05
N ARG A 35 10.41 -4.01 5.96
CA ARG A 35 10.97 -2.82 5.32
C ARG A 35 10.07 -1.62 5.56
N ARG A 36 10.70 -0.47 5.78
CA ARG A 36 10.04 0.84 5.93
C ARG A 36 10.66 1.75 4.89
N GLU A 37 10.08 1.73 3.70
CA GLU A 37 10.60 2.44 2.54
C GLU A 37 10.36 3.95 2.67
N SER A 38 9.23 4.36 3.25
CA SER A 38 8.94 5.77 3.57
C SER A 38 7.90 5.90 4.69
N ASP A 39 7.52 7.13 5.03
CA ASP A 39 6.35 7.43 5.88
C ASP A 39 5.01 7.01 5.25
N ARG A 40 5.02 6.63 3.96
CA ARG A 40 3.85 6.27 3.16
C ARG A 40 3.91 4.86 2.59
N LYS A 41 4.99 4.10 2.83
CA LYS A 41 5.19 2.75 2.29
C LYS A 41 5.92 1.90 3.31
N MET A 42 5.37 0.73 3.57
CA MET A 42 6.03 -0.30 4.36
C MET A 42 5.72 -1.66 3.75
N SER A 43 6.64 -2.60 3.86
CA SER A 43 6.40 -3.98 3.44
C SER A 43 6.87 -4.99 4.49
N ILE A 44 6.23 -6.15 4.52
CA ILE A 44 6.70 -7.31 5.26
C ILE A 44 6.81 -8.53 4.36
N LYS A 45 7.77 -9.40 4.65
CA LYS A 45 7.91 -10.71 4.01
C LYS A 45 7.64 -11.80 5.04
N LEU A 46 6.76 -12.74 4.69
CA LEU A 46 6.42 -13.90 5.50
C LEU A 46 6.77 -15.21 4.78
N VAL A 47 7.19 -16.22 5.53
CA VAL A 47 7.41 -17.59 5.03
C VAL A 47 6.37 -18.53 5.62
N LEU A 48 5.41 -18.95 4.81
CA LEU A 48 4.29 -19.82 5.17
C LEU A 48 4.52 -21.22 4.57
N GLY A 49 5.31 -22.04 5.27
CA GLY A 49 5.69 -23.36 4.76
C GLY A 49 6.55 -23.24 3.51
N ALA A 50 6.05 -23.71 2.36
CA ALA A 50 6.72 -23.61 1.07
C ALA A 50 6.43 -22.30 0.30
N VAL A 51 5.55 -21.45 0.83
CA VAL A 51 5.12 -20.20 0.19
C VAL A 51 5.81 -19.01 0.86
N VAL A 52 6.34 -18.10 0.06
CA VAL A 52 6.81 -16.78 0.52
C VAL A 52 5.78 -15.74 0.12
N LEU A 53 5.41 -14.87 1.06
CA LEU A 53 4.41 -13.82 0.86
C LEU A 53 4.97 -12.45 1.17
N ASN A 54 4.76 -11.50 0.26
CA ASN A 54 5.11 -10.10 0.43
C ASN A 54 3.82 -9.30 0.59
N VAL A 55 3.72 -8.55 1.67
CA VAL A 55 2.59 -7.65 1.94
C VAL A 55 3.11 -6.24 1.95
N ILE A 56 2.64 -5.41 1.03
CA ILE A 56 3.00 -4.00 0.89
C ILE A 56 1.79 -3.16 1.33
N CYS A 57 2.01 -2.25 2.27
CA CYS A 57 1.04 -1.28 2.74
C CYS A 57 1.45 0.13 2.28
N VAL A 58 0.56 0.82 1.59
CA VAL A 58 0.85 2.13 0.98
C VAL A 58 -0.17 3.20 1.34
N TYR A 59 0.28 4.45 1.32
CA TYR A 59 -0.57 5.64 1.42
C TYR A 59 -0.21 6.67 0.34
N ALA A 60 -0.96 6.66 -0.76
CA ALA A 60 -0.69 7.51 -1.91
C ALA A 60 -0.86 9.01 -1.59
N PRO A 61 -0.13 9.90 -2.29
CA PRO A 61 -0.31 11.34 -2.17
C PRO A 61 -1.76 11.75 -2.49
N GLN A 62 -2.27 12.77 -1.79
CA GLN A 62 -3.58 13.34 -2.12
C GLN A 62 -3.59 13.95 -3.52
N MET A 63 -4.74 13.94 -4.18
CA MET A 63 -4.91 14.46 -5.55
C MET A 63 -4.45 15.92 -5.73
N GLY A 64 -4.56 16.75 -4.68
CA GLY A 64 -4.17 18.16 -4.69
C GLY A 64 -2.66 18.40 -4.64
N LEU A 65 -1.85 17.35 -4.49
CA LEU A 65 -0.40 17.48 -4.49
C LEU A 65 0.16 17.59 -5.92
N PRO A 66 1.36 18.21 -6.07
CA PRO A 66 2.03 18.35 -7.34
C PRO A 66 2.21 17.03 -8.11
N GLU A 67 2.19 17.09 -9.44
CA GLU A 67 2.26 15.91 -10.30
C GLU A 67 3.59 15.16 -10.17
N ASP A 68 4.69 15.88 -9.95
CA ASP A 68 6.02 15.32 -9.66
C ASP A 68 6.03 14.47 -8.39
N ILE A 69 5.35 14.91 -7.33
CA ILE A 69 5.23 14.15 -6.08
C ILE A 69 4.42 12.86 -6.28
N LYS A 70 3.34 12.93 -7.07
CA LYS A 70 2.53 11.75 -7.40
C LYS A 70 3.32 10.77 -8.26
N ARG A 71 4.00 11.25 -9.29
CA ARG A 71 4.84 10.44 -10.18
C ARG A 71 5.94 9.72 -9.40
N ALA A 72 6.70 10.45 -8.60
CA ALA A 72 7.76 9.88 -7.77
C ALA A 72 7.21 8.79 -6.85
N PHE A 73 6.04 8.99 -6.25
CA PHE A 73 5.40 7.97 -5.44
C PHE A 73 5.14 6.67 -6.23
N TRP A 74 4.60 6.77 -7.45
CA TRP A 74 4.28 5.61 -8.29
C TRP A 74 5.54 4.92 -8.83
N GLU A 75 6.56 5.67 -9.24
CA GLU A 75 7.86 5.14 -9.68
C GLU A 75 8.53 4.32 -8.56
N GLU A 76 8.63 4.91 -7.36
CA GLU A 76 9.15 4.20 -6.19
C GLU A 76 8.30 2.98 -5.80
N LEU A 77 6.97 3.03 -5.97
CA LEU A 77 6.11 1.86 -5.71
C LEU A 77 6.40 0.75 -6.72
N GLU A 78 6.53 1.09 -7.99
CA GLU A 78 6.88 0.17 -9.07
C GLU A 78 8.23 -0.51 -8.82
N GLU A 79 9.23 0.21 -8.30
CA GLU A 79 10.51 -0.37 -7.89
C GLU A 79 10.34 -1.44 -6.80
N VAL A 80 9.52 -1.16 -5.77
CA VAL A 80 9.24 -2.15 -4.70
C VAL A 80 8.54 -3.37 -5.28
N LEU A 81 7.56 -3.18 -6.17
CA LEU A 81 6.84 -4.29 -6.82
C LEU A 81 7.79 -5.15 -7.66
N HIS A 82 8.70 -4.53 -8.42
CA HIS A 82 9.70 -5.24 -9.22
C HIS A 82 10.77 -5.95 -8.40
N SER A 83 11.00 -5.53 -7.16
CA SER A 83 11.93 -6.21 -6.25
C SER A 83 11.40 -7.56 -5.75
N VAL A 84 10.10 -7.82 -5.88
CA VAL A 84 9.45 -9.07 -5.46
C VAL A 84 9.62 -10.14 -6.54
N PRO A 85 10.22 -11.30 -6.22
CA PRO A 85 10.35 -12.38 -7.20
C PRO A 85 8.98 -12.89 -7.66
N ARG A 86 8.82 -13.14 -8.98
CA ARG A 86 7.54 -13.54 -9.60
C ARG A 86 6.92 -14.84 -9.07
N HIS A 87 7.70 -15.68 -8.38
CA HIS A 87 7.22 -16.94 -7.80
C HIS A 87 6.75 -16.77 -6.34
N GLU A 88 7.00 -15.62 -5.72
CA GLU A 88 6.48 -15.27 -4.41
C GLU A 88 5.09 -14.65 -4.54
N GLY A 89 4.24 -14.84 -3.53
CA GLY A 89 2.95 -14.15 -3.46
C GLY A 89 3.13 -12.67 -3.12
N LEU A 90 2.27 -11.83 -3.69
CA LEU A 90 2.30 -10.38 -3.52
C LEU A 90 0.89 -9.85 -3.21
N PHE A 91 0.74 -9.19 -2.08
CA PHE A 91 -0.43 -8.41 -1.71
C PHE A 91 -0.05 -6.94 -1.55
N VAL A 92 -0.81 -6.06 -2.20
CA VAL A 92 -0.64 -4.61 -2.06
C VAL A 92 -1.95 -4.05 -1.55
N GLY A 93 -1.91 -3.34 -0.45
CA GLY A 93 -3.08 -2.74 0.18
C GLY A 93 -2.76 -1.38 0.77
N GLY A 94 -3.79 -0.69 1.25
CA GLY A 94 -3.70 0.65 1.81
C GLY A 94 -4.59 1.63 1.06
N ASP A 95 -4.32 2.92 1.23
CA ASP A 95 -5.11 3.99 0.64
C ASP A 95 -4.37 4.58 -0.56
N PHE A 96 -4.92 4.30 -1.76
CA PHE A 96 -4.36 4.78 -3.02
C PHE A 96 -4.86 6.17 -3.42
N ASN A 97 -5.74 6.81 -2.65
CA ASN A 97 -6.36 8.10 -2.96
C ASN A 97 -6.93 8.19 -4.40
N GLY A 98 -7.24 7.04 -4.99
CA GLY A 98 -7.78 6.93 -6.34
C GLY A 98 -9.20 7.47 -6.39
N HIS A 99 -9.48 8.32 -7.39
CA HIS A 99 -10.84 8.74 -7.70
C HIS A 99 -11.35 7.92 -8.88
N ILE A 100 -12.55 7.35 -8.77
CA ILE A 100 -13.25 6.76 -9.89
C ILE A 100 -13.96 7.91 -10.62
N GLY A 101 -13.52 8.21 -11.84
CA GLY A 101 -14.14 9.21 -12.70
C GLY A 101 -15.53 8.79 -13.20
N GLU A 102 -16.28 9.75 -13.73
CA GLU A 102 -17.67 9.57 -14.20
C GLU A 102 -17.82 8.60 -15.38
N ARG A 103 -16.78 8.42 -16.19
CA ARG A 103 -16.85 7.62 -17.41
C ARG A 103 -15.78 6.54 -17.47
N ALA A 104 -16.19 5.37 -17.96
CA ALA A 104 -15.30 4.30 -18.38
C ALA A 104 -14.80 4.63 -19.79
N ASP A 105 -13.78 5.47 -19.89
CA ASP A 105 -13.15 5.80 -21.17
C ASP A 105 -12.30 4.62 -21.67
N GLY A 106 -12.90 3.44 -21.86
CA GLY A 106 -12.27 2.23 -22.40
C GLY A 106 -11.67 1.26 -21.37
N TYR A 107 -11.91 1.44 -20.07
CA TYR A 107 -11.40 0.58 -18.98
C TYR A 107 -12.50 -0.25 -18.28
N ASP A 108 -13.49 -0.73 -19.06
CA ASP A 108 -14.68 -1.47 -18.58
C ASP A 108 -14.37 -2.71 -17.71
N ARG A 109 -13.15 -3.24 -17.80
CA ARG A 109 -12.70 -4.42 -17.04
C ARG A 109 -11.99 -4.10 -15.72
N THR A 110 -11.77 -2.83 -15.41
CA THR A 110 -10.89 -2.40 -14.30
C THR A 110 -11.63 -1.54 -13.26
N HIS A 111 -12.80 -0.98 -13.59
CA HIS A 111 -13.63 -0.26 -12.63
C HIS A 111 -15.13 -0.51 -12.86
N GLY A 112 -15.91 -0.58 -11.79
CA GLY A 112 -17.35 -0.92 -11.84
C GLY A 112 -18.28 0.19 -12.33
N GLY A 113 -17.77 1.25 -12.97
CA GLY A 113 -18.62 2.31 -13.55
C GLY A 113 -19.53 3.07 -12.57
N PHE A 114 -19.30 3.00 -11.25
CA PHE A 114 -20.09 3.71 -10.23
C PHE A 114 -19.28 4.84 -9.57
N GLY A 115 -18.83 5.81 -10.36
CA GLY A 115 -18.40 7.12 -9.87
C GLY A 115 -19.26 8.19 -10.56
N TYR A 116 -19.84 9.12 -9.82
CA TYR A 116 -20.48 10.32 -10.36
C TYR A 116 -20.08 11.50 -9.47
N GLY A 117 -19.48 12.54 -10.06
CA GLY A 117 -19.17 13.79 -9.35
C GLY A 117 -17.97 14.58 -9.89
N GLU A 118 -18.07 15.91 -9.83
CA GLU A 118 -16.91 16.81 -9.94
C GLU A 118 -16.01 16.69 -8.69
N ARG A 119 -14.71 16.87 -8.88
CA ARG A 119 -13.66 16.68 -7.87
C ARG A 119 -13.85 17.64 -6.67
N ASN A 120 -13.65 17.15 -5.43
CA ASN A 120 -13.95 17.83 -4.16
C ASN A 120 -13.61 19.34 -4.12
N CYS A 121 -14.64 20.16 -3.93
CA CYS A 121 -14.57 21.43 -3.23
C CYS A 121 -15.07 21.18 -1.80
N GLY A 122 -14.23 21.45 -0.79
CA GLY A 122 -14.53 21.63 0.65
C GLY A 122 -15.71 20.87 1.25
#